data_AF-A0A962Y3M0-F1
#
_entry.id   AF-A0A962Y3M0-F1
#
_cell.length_a   1.000
_cell.length_b   1.000
_cell.length_c   1.000
_cell.angle_alpha   90.00
_cell.angle_beta   90.00
_cell.angle_gamma   90.00
#
_symmetry.space_group_name_H-M   'P 1'
#
loop_
_entity.id
_entity.type
_entity.pdbx_description
1 polymer ?
#
loop_
_entity_poly.entity_id
_entity_poly.type
_entity_poly.pdbx_seq_one_letter_code
_entity_poly.pdbx_strand_id
1 'polypeptide(L)'
;MKRNHILLVTFCAALLLQSSHVAAMPYTVLLESEPGVFPSTELFHLRYDSFQDVIDNQLSGSGFGDYDPGDEYSVAGIAHDGSYRVLLESEPGVFPSTQVFHLSYDSFEDYVNHQPSSFGFSDYDPGDTYSIAGFAYDGAYQVILESEPGAFASTEVFYLTFDTFDDLLTNQPSAFGFSDYSPGDTYSIAGVSYDGLYRVLLESEPGAFAGTQVFQLTFDSFADFIDNNPSDFGFSDIDPGDTYSIAAFVSEVNDSSRIPLPSPLGLLAAGAIAALARQKKRAEG
;
A
#
# COMPACT_ATOMS: atom_id res chain seq x y z
N MET A 1 -8.25 -22.58 56.12
CA MET A 1 -7.24 -21.83 55.32
C MET A 1 -6.98 -22.58 54.02
N LYS A 2 -7.48 -22.11 52.85
CA LYS A 2 -7.15 -22.59 51.47
C LYS A 2 -8.09 -21.95 50.41
N ARG A 3 -8.35 -20.62 50.44
CA ARG A 3 -9.33 -20.01 49.51
C ARG A 3 -8.88 -18.73 48.77
N ASN A 4 -7.70 -18.18 49.06
CA ASN A 4 -7.27 -16.87 48.50
C ASN A 4 -6.23 -16.95 47.35
N HIS A 5 -5.87 -18.13 46.86
CA HIS A 5 -4.91 -18.25 45.74
C HIS A 5 -5.55 -18.47 44.36
N ILE A 6 -6.86 -18.71 44.30
CA ILE A 6 -7.56 -18.98 43.04
C ILE A 6 -7.90 -17.67 42.30
N LEU A 7 -8.17 -16.56 43.02
CA LEU A 7 -8.63 -15.32 42.38
C LEU A 7 -7.53 -14.53 41.65
N LEU A 8 -6.27 -14.62 42.08
CA LEU A 8 -5.15 -13.87 41.48
C LEU A 8 -4.66 -14.49 40.17
N VAL A 9 -4.79 -15.81 40.01
CA VAL A 9 -4.40 -16.53 38.79
C VAL A 9 -5.42 -16.30 37.68
N THR A 10 -6.71 -16.17 38.01
CA THR A 10 -7.77 -15.91 37.02
C THR A 10 -7.67 -14.50 36.41
N PHE A 11 -7.16 -13.50 37.15
CA PHE A 11 -6.99 -12.14 36.63
C PHE A 11 -5.79 -12.01 35.68
N CYS A 12 -4.69 -12.76 35.90
CA CYS A 12 -3.57 -12.82 34.96
C CYS A 12 -3.90 -13.64 33.70
N ALA A 13 -4.76 -14.67 33.80
CA ALA A 13 -5.18 -15.45 32.64
C ALA A 13 -6.13 -14.68 31.71
N ALA A 14 -6.94 -13.76 32.25
CA ALA A 14 -7.81 -12.88 31.44
C ALA A 14 -7.03 -11.81 30.66
N LEU A 15 -5.85 -11.40 31.10
CA LEU A 15 -4.95 -10.51 30.33
C LEU A 15 -4.14 -11.25 29.26
N LEU A 16 -3.97 -12.57 29.36
CA LEU A 16 -3.23 -13.39 28.39
C LEU A 16 -4.10 -13.98 27.27
N LEU A 17 -5.42 -13.79 27.36
CA LEU A 17 -6.41 -14.19 26.36
C LEU A 17 -6.92 -13.01 25.54
N GLN A 18 -6.18 -11.90 25.51
CA GLN A 18 -6.29 -10.98 24.38
C GLN A 18 -5.73 -11.72 23.17
N SER A 19 -6.62 -12.45 22.48
CA SER A 19 -6.40 -12.84 21.11
C SER A 19 -5.85 -11.62 20.39
N SER A 20 -4.61 -11.70 19.94
CA SER A 20 -4.05 -10.78 18.96
C SER A 20 -4.90 -10.94 17.70
N HIS A 21 -6.05 -10.28 17.68
CA HIS A 21 -6.70 -9.89 16.45
C HIS A 21 -5.66 -9.00 15.78
N VAL A 22 -4.92 -9.58 14.85
CA VAL A 22 -4.26 -8.79 13.81
C VAL A 22 -5.41 -8.00 13.21
N ALA A 23 -5.46 -6.70 13.51
CA ALA A 23 -6.48 -5.84 12.93
C ALA A 23 -6.34 -5.99 11.41
N ALA A 24 -7.44 -6.27 10.72
CA ALA A 24 -7.43 -6.28 9.27
C ALA A 24 -6.86 -4.92 8.80
N MET A 25 -5.89 -4.98 7.90
CA MET A 25 -5.31 -3.77 7.32
C MET A 25 -6.24 -3.30 6.20
N PRO A 26 -6.72 -2.05 6.28
CA PRO A 26 -7.53 -1.49 5.20
C PRO A 26 -6.70 -1.36 3.93
N TYR A 27 -7.38 -1.30 2.80
CA TYR A 27 -6.78 -1.11 1.49
C TYR A 27 -7.47 0.03 0.77
N THR A 28 -6.70 0.76 -0.02
CA THR A 28 -7.20 1.71 -1.01
C THR A 28 -6.74 1.31 -2.39
N VAL A 29 -7.69 1.18 -3.32
CA VAL A 29 -7.44 1.15 -4.76
C VAL A 29 -7.75 2.54 -5.30
N LEU A 30 -6.79 3.13 -5.98
CA LEU A 30 -6.95 4.42 -6.65
C LEU A 30 -7.29 4.18 -8.12
N LEU A 31 -8.39 4.76 -8.56
CA LEU A 31 -8.76 4.83 -9.96
C LEU A 31 -8.40 6.21 -10.51
N GLU A 32 -7.81 6.24 -11.70
CA GLU A 32 -7.54 7.45 -12.46
C GLU A 32 -8.38 7.44 -13.73
N SER A 33 -8.98 8.57 -14.07
CA SER A 33 -9.79 8.65 -15.27
C SER A 33 -8.96 8.68 -16.54
N GLU A 34 -9.43 8.00 -17.57
CA GLU A 34 -8.78 7.99 -18.88
C GLU A 34 -8.69 9.41 -19.50
N PRO A 35 -7.56 9.76 -20.16
CA PRO A 35 -7.37 11.06 -20.78
C PRO A 35 -8.50 11.47 -21.72
N GLY A 36 -9.06 12.67 -21.50
CA GLY A 36 -10.10 13.26 -22.35
C GLY A 36 -11.51 12.69 -22.15
N VAL A 37 -11.73 11.77 -21.20
CA VAL A 37 -13.09 11.35 -20.80
C VAL A 37 -13.80 12.46 -20.02
N PHE A 38 -13.08 13.12 -19.12
CA PHE A 38 -13.57 14.25 -18.32
C PHE A 38 -12.81 15.55 -18.66
N PRO A 39 -13.28 16.73 -18.20
CA PRO A 39 -12.58 18.00 -18.41
C PRO A 39 -11.22 18.12 -17.72
N SER A 40 -10.95 17.25 -16.74
CA SER A 40 -9.66 17.10 -16.06
C SER A 40 -9.53 15.68 -15.53
N THR A 41 -8.31 15.27 -15.15
CA THR A 41 -8.03 13.97 -14.56
C THR A 41 -8.69 13.85 -13.19
N GLU A 42 -9.57 12.87 -13.02
CA GLU A 42 -10.25 12.59 -11.76
C GLU A 42 -9.61 11.40 -11.05
N LEU A 43 -9.32 11.57 -9.75
CA LEU A 43 -8.84 10.50 -8.87
C LEU A 43 -9.96 10.01 -7.95
N PHE A 44 -10.35 8.74 -8.09
CA PHE A 44 -11.42 8.11 -7.31
C PHE A 44 -10.88 6.98 -6.43
N HIS A 45 -11.19 7.03 -5.14
CA HIS A 45 -10.70 6.10 -4.14
C HIS A 45 -11.75 5.04 -3.84
N LEU A 46 -11.35 3.78 -3.87
CA LEU A 46 -12.12 2.63 -3.40
C LEU A 46 -11.45 2.10 -2.14
N ARG A 47 -12.18 2.11 -1.01
CA ARG A 47 -11.65 1.68 0.30
C ARG A 47 -12.26 0.37 0.74
N TYR A 48 -11.44 -0.49 1.31
CA TYR A 48 -11.77 -1.84 1.74
C TYR A 48 -11.23 -2.09 3.15
N ASP A 49 -11.94 -2.86 3.97
CA ASP A 49 -11.50 -3.17 5.34
C ASP A 49 -10.48 -4.33 5.39
N SER A 50 -10.39 -5.12 4.32
CA SER A 50 -9.47 -6.25 4.19
C SER A 50 -9.14 -6.57 2.73
N PHE A 51 -8.11 -7.38 2.50
CA PHE A 51 -7.78 -7.86 1.15
C PHE A 51 -8.87 -8.75 0.54
N GLN A 52 -9.59 -9.53 1.37
CA GLN A 52 -10.71 -10.32 0.87
C GLN A 52 -11.82 -9.41 0.34
N ASP A 53 -12.02 -8.25 0.97
CA ASP A 53 -12.99 -7.27 0.50
C ASP A 53 -12.54 -6.63 -0.84
N VAL A 54 -11.23 -6.50 -1.10
CA VAL A 54 -10.71 -6.12 -2.43
C VAL A 54 -11.07 -7.18 -3.48
N ILE A 55 -10.92 -8.47 -3.15
CA ILE A 55 -11.28 -9.57 -4.05
C ILE A 55 -12.78 -9.58 -4.32
N ASP A 56 -13.60 -9.50 -3.28
CA ASP A 56 -15.07 -9.58 -3.37
C ASP A 56 -15.73 -8.24 -3.74
N ASN A 57 -14.93 -7.19 -3.96
CA ASN A 57 -15.36 -5.81 -4.17
C ASN A 57 -16.38 -5.30 -3.11
N GLN A 58 -16.11 -5.57 -1.84
CA GLN A 58 -16.93 -5.16 -0.69
C GLN A 58 -16.41 -3.86 -0.09
N LEU A 59 -16.82 -2.74 -0.67
CA LEU A 59 -16.36 -1.41 -0.24
C LEU A 59 -16.76 -1.07 1.21
N SER A 60 -15.81 -0.57 1.99
CA SER A 60 -16.07 0.12 3.26
C SER A 60 -16.29 1.63 3.07
N GLY A 61 -15.82 2.18 1.93
CA GLY A 61 -16.09 3.55 1.51
C GLY A 61 -15.56 3.85 0.12
N SER A 62 -15.95 4.99 -0.44
CA SER A 62 -15.42 5.48 -1.71
C SER A 62 -15.58 7.00 -1.82
N GLY A 63 -14.78 7.65 -2.67
CA GLY A 63 -14.92 9.08 -2.94
C GLY A 63 -13.80 9.67 -3.79
N PHE A 64 -14.04 10.88 -4.31
CA PHE A 64 -13.04 11.65 -5.02
C PHE A 64 -12.05 12.29 -4.03
N GLY A 65 -10.78 12.35 -4.42
CA GLY A 65 -9.79 13.20 -3.75
C GLY A 65 -9.87 14.64 -4.22
N ASP A 66 -9.26 15.55 -3.45
CA ASP A 66 -9.11 16.96 -3.83
C ASP A 66 -7.92 17.19 -4.79
N TYR A 67 -7.08 16.16 -5.00
CA TYR A 67 -5.94 16.23 -5.90
C TYR A 67 -6.32 15.90 -7.34
N ASP A 68 -5.84 16.72 -8.27
CA ASP A 68 -5.93 16.55 -9.72
C ASP A 68 -4.51 16.68 -10.29
N PRO A 69 -3.92 15.60 -10.83
CA PRO A 69 -2.58 15.65 -11.42
C PRO A 69 -2.53 16.40 -12.75
N GLY A 70 -3.70 16.68 -13.36
CA GLY A 70 -3.84 17.25 -14.69
C GLY A 70 -3.52 16.25 -15.81
N ASP A 71 -3.55 16.73 -17.05
CA ASP A 71 -3.28 15.92 -18.26
C ASP A 71 -1.77 15.70 -18.52
N GLU A 72 -0.89 16.16 -17.62
CA GLU A 72 0.57 16.09 -17.78
C GLU A 72 1.21 14.93 -17.02
N TYR A 73 0.48 14.34 -16.06
CA TYR A 73 0.99 13.32 -15.16
C TYR A 73 -0.10 12.30 -14.83
N SER A 74 0.32 11.05 -14.68
CA SER A 74 -0.47 9.97 -14.09
C SER A 74 0.09 9.55 -12.75
N VAL A 75 -0.77 9.04 -11.86
CA VAL A 75 -0.32 8.40 -10.63
C VAL A 75 0.31 7.05 -10.97
N ALA A 76 1.59 6.92 -10.66
CA ALA A 76 2.38 5.71 -10.94
C ALA A 76 2.42 4.75 -9.74
N GLY A 77 2.06 5.22 -8.55
CA GLY A 77 1.92 4.36 -7.38
C GLY A 77 1.94 5.08 -6.04
N ILE A 78 1.54 4.36 -4.99
CA ILE A 78 1.48 4.87 -3.63
C ILE A 78 2.09 3.85 -2.66
N ALA A 79 3.08 4.29 -1.89
CA ALA A 79 3.66 3.51 -0.80
C ALA A 79 3.41 4.20 0.55
N HIS A 80 3.50 3.43 1.64
CA HIS A 80 3.36 3.96 2.99
C HIS A 80 4.52 3.52 3.90
N ASP A 81 5.38 4.47 4.28
CA ASP A 81 6.55 4.26 5.17
C ASP A 81 6.36 4.84 6.58
N GLY A 82 5.11 5.18 6.93
CA GLY A 82 4.77 6.07 8.04
C GLY A 82 4.31 7.46 7.56
N SER A 83 4.61 7.79 6.30
CA SER A 83 3.97 8.81 5.48
C SER A 83 3.45 8.16 4.20
N TYR A 84 2.42 8.72 3.58
CA TYR A 84 2.03 8.33 2.22
C TYR A 84 2.98 8.98 1.23
N ARG A 85 3.56 8.18 0.35
CA ARG A 85 4.44 8.60 -0.74
C ARG A 85 3.71 8.31 -2.04
N VAL A 86 3.46 9.35 -2.83
CA VAL A 86 2.84 9.23 -4.15
C VAL A 86 3.89 9.52 -5.18
N LEU A 87 4.05 8.64 -6.16
CA LEU A 87 4.82 8.89 -7.37
C LEU A 87 3.87 9.25 -8.50
N LEU A 88 4.23 10.27 -9.25
CA LEU A 88 3.60 10.61 -10.51
C LEU A 88 4.63 10.45 -11.63
N GLU A 89 4.18 9.92 -12.75
CA GLU A 89 4.96 9.80 -13.97
C GLU A 89 4.39 10.77 -15.00
N SER A 90 5.26 11.50 -15.70
CA SER A 90 4.83 12.40 -16.74
C SER A 90 4.33 11.64 -17.97
N GLU A 91 3.27 12.13 -18.58
CA GLU A 91 2.70 11.58 -19.80
C GLU A 91 3.68 11.60 -20.99
N PRO A 92 3.66 10.58 -21.87
CA PRO A 92 4.55 10.49 -23.01
C PRO A 92 4.53 11.74 -23.91
N GLY A 93 5.71 12.33 -24.12
CA GLY A 93 5.89 13.47 -25.02
C GLY A 93 5.49 14.84 -24.45
N VAL A 94 5.06 14.93 -23.19
CA VAL A 94 4.86 16.21 -22.49
C VAL A 94 6.20 16.90 -22.24
N PHE A 95 7.21 16.14 -21.83
CA PHE A 95 8.58 16.62 -21.59
C PHE A 95 9.61 15.93 -22.51
N PRO A 96 10.84 16.46 -22.63
CA PRO A 96 11.89 15.84 -23.44
C PRO A 96 12.38 14.47 -22.94
N SER A 97 12.08 14.13 -21.69
CA SER A 97 12.31 12.84 -21.05
C SER A 97 11.24 12.62 -19.99
N THR A 98 10.98 11.37 -19.61
CA THR A 98 10.05 11.03 -18.54
C THR A 98 10.51 11.66 -17.22
N GLN A 99 9.58 12.30 -16.52
CA GLN A 99 9.82 12.93 -15.22
C GLN A 99 9.04 12.21 -14.15
N VAL A 100 9.70 11.93 -13.02
CA VAL A 100 9.04 11.39 -11.83
C VAL A 100 8.90 12.50 -10.79
N PHE A 101 7.67 12.91 -10.55
CA PHE A 101 7.31 13.83 -9.49
C PHE A 101 6.84 13.04 -8.25
N HIS A 102 7.08 13.58 -7.06
CA HIS A 102 6.65 12.93 -5.83
C HIS A 102 5.93 13.90 -4.90
N LEU A 103 4.96 13.34 -4.18
CA LEU A 103 4.24 13.99 -3.09
C LEU A 103 4.39 13.15 -1.82
N SER A 104 4.50 13.82 -0.68
CA SER A 104 4.46 13.17 0.63
C SER A 104 3.35 13.74 1.47
N TYR A 105 2.63 12.87 2.18
CA TYR A 105 1.55 13.23 3.08
C TYR A 105 1.75 12.55 4.43
N ASP A 106 1.48 13.27 5.51
CA ASP A 106 1.66 12.75 6.86
C ASP A 106 0.55 11.75 7.25
N SER A 107 -0.59 11.81 6.57
CA SER A 107 -1.73 10.93 6.79
C SER A 107 -2.56 10.70 5.51
N PHE A 108 -3.45 9.70 5.54
CA PHE A 108 -4.39 9.46 4.45
C PHE A 108 -5.38 10.62 4.28
N GLU A 109 -5.78 11.26 5.38
CA GLU A 109 -6.67 12.43 5.34
C GLU A 109 -5.98 13.61 4.64
N ASP A 110 -4.68 13.82 4.89
CA ASP A 110 -3.90 14.83 4.18
C ASP A 110 -3.77 14.48 2.69
N TYR A 111 -3.60 13.20 2.34
CA TYR A 111 -3.58 12.74 0.96
C TYR A 111 -4.91 13.05 0.24
N VAL A 112 -6.04 12.61 0.82
CA VAL A 112 -7.38 12.83 0.23
C VAL A 112 -7.73 14.32 0.11
N ASN A 113 -7.38 15.14 1.11
CA ASN A 113 -7.64 16.58 1.11
C ASN A 113 -6.52 17.40 0.44
N HIS A 114 -5.57 16.74 -0.23
CA HIS A 114 -4.42 17.35 -0.90
C HIS A 114 -3.64 18.38 -0.04
N GLN A 115 -3.11 17.94 1.10
CA GLN A 115 -2.27 18.72 2.01
C GLN A 115 -0.86 18.11 2.10
N PRO A 116 -0.05 18.17 1.02
CA PRO A 116 1.26 17.52 1.03
C PRO A 116 2.20 18.19 2.05
N SER A 117 2.93 17.39 2.81
CA SER A 117 4.00 17.83 3.70
C SER A 117 5.29 18.15 2.95
N SER A 118 5.52 17.51 1.81
CA SER A 118 6.57 17.87 0.84
C SER A 118 6.23 17.44 -0.58
N PHE A 119 6.90 18.04 -1.56
CA PHE A 119 6.80 17.65 -2.97
C PHE A 119 8.07 18.03 -3.73
N GLY A 120 8.33 17.38 -4.86
CA GLY A 120 9.49 17.67 -5.69
C GLY A 120 9.66 16.69 -6.85
N PHE A 121 10.76 16.85 -7.59
CA PHE A 121 11.15 15.91 -8.64
C PHE A 121 12.19 14.93 -8.09
N SER A 122 12.15 13.71 -8.60
CA SER A 122 13.22 12.73 -8.45
C SER A 122 14.27 12.92 -9.55
N ASP A 123 15.52 12.56 -9.27
CA ASP A 123 16.57 12.37 -10.28
C ASP A 123 16.40 11.03 -11.05
N TYR A 124 15.41 10.22 -10.65
CA TYR A 124 15.03 9.00 -11.35
C TYR A 124 14.22 9.30 -12.62
N ASP A 125 14.63 8.68 -13.72
CA ASP A 125 14.01 8.76 -15.05
C ASP A 125 13.92 7.33 -15.61
N PRO A 126 12.71 6.75 -15.75
CA PRO A 126 12.52 5.41 -16.32
C PRO A 126 12.76 5.38 -17.85
N GLY A 127 12.79 6.55 -18.50
CA GLY A 127 12.88 6.71 -19.95
C GLY A 127 11.60 6.29 -20.69
N ASP A 128 11.61 6.41 -22.02
CA ASP A 128 10.43 6.13 -22.87
C ASP A 128 10.17 4.63 -23.12
N THR A 129 10.86 3.74 -22.39
CA THR A 129 10.79 2.28 -22.60
C THR A 129 10.01 1.57 -21.50
N TYR A 130 9.86 2.22 -20.36
CA TYR A 130 9.26 1.66 -19.17
C TYR A 130 8.38 2.71 -18.49
N SER A 131 7.28 2.24 -17.92
CA SER A 131 6.45 3.00 -16.99
C SER A 131 6.56 2.42 -15.59
N ILE A 132 6.43 3.27 -14.58
CA ILE A 132 6.26 2.80 -13.20
C ILE A 132 4.87 2.18 -13.06
N ALA A 133 4.84 0.88 -12.82
CA ALA A 133 3.62 0.09 -12.69
C ALA A 133 3.30 -0.27 -11.23
N GLY A 134 4.26 -0.11 -10.32
CA GLY A 134 4.05 -0.41 -8.90
C GLY A 134 5.04 0.29 -7.98
N PHE A 135 4.56 0.65 -6.79
CA PHE A 135 5.37 1.29 -5.77
C PHE A 135 4.95 0.83 -4.37
N ALA A 136 5.85 0.14 -3.67
CA ALA A 136 5.58 -0.42 -2.35
C ALA A 136 6.74 -0.16 -1.36
N TYR A 137 6.44 -0.21 -0.06
CA TYR A 137 7.44 -0.11 0.99
C TYR A 137 7.36 -1.32 1.93
N ASP A 138 8.43 -2.13 1.97
CA ASP A 138 8.54 -3.33 2.81
C ASP A 138 9.63 -3.21 3.91
N GLY A 139 10.11 -1.99 4.12
CA GLY A 139 11.36 -1.70 4.83
C GLY A 139 12.41 -1.09 3.90
N ALA A 140 12.29 -1.36 2.59
CA ALA A 140 12.90 -0.63 1.49
C ALA A 140 11.79 -0.22 0.50
N TYR A 141 12.09 0.75 -0.36
CA TYR A 141 11.19 1.14 -1.44
C TYR A 141 11.41 0.24 -2.64
N GLN A 142 10.34 -0.41 -3.09
CA GLN A 142 10.32 -1.20 -4.31
C GLN A 142 9.60 -0.41 -5.39
N VAL A 143 10.31 -0.10 -6.46
CA VAL A 143 9.75 0.49 -7.69
C VAL A 143 9.71 -0.61 -8.73
N ILE A 144 8.52 -0.93 -9.22
CA ILE A 144 8.28 -1.89 -10.27
C ILE A 144 8.01 -1.14 -11.55
N LEU A 145 8.74 -1.50 -12.60
CA LEU A 145 8.57 -1.00 -13.94
C LEU A 145 8.01 -2.07 -14.84
N GLU A 146 7.19 -1.65 -15.78
CA GLU A 146 6.70 -2.49 -16.85
C GLU A 146 7.10 -1.87 -18.19
N SER A 147 7.55 -2.70 -19.13
CA SER A 147 7.92 -2.21 -20.45
C SER A 147 6.71 -1.73 -21.24
N GLU A 148 6.88 -0.61 -21.94
CA GLU A 148 5.87 -0.05 -22.82
C GLU A 148 5.38 -1.03 -23.91
N PRO A 149 4.11 -0.98 -24.31
CA PRO A 149 3.58 -1.81 -25.38
C PRO A 149 4.42 -1.72 -26.67
N GLY A 150 5.01 -2.85 -27.07
CA GLY A 150 5.82 -2.96 -28.29
C GLY A 150 7.27 -2.51 -28.15
N ALA A 151 7.74 -2.13 -26.95
CA ALA A 151 9.16 -1.90 -26.68
C ALA A 151 10.01 -3.17 -26.90
N PHE A 152 9.46 -4.33 -26.54
CA PHE A 152 10.11 -5.63 -26.67
C PHE A 152 9.17 -6.68 -27.32
N ALA A 153 9.68 -7.90 -27.48
CA ALA A 153 8.91 -9.01 -28.05
C ALA A 153 7.86 -9.59 -27.07
N SER A 154 7.96 -9.23 -25.79
CA SER A 154 7.05 -9.57 -24.70
C SER A 154 7.17 -8.50 -23.62
N THR A 155 6.12 -8.30 -22.83
CA THR A 155 6.16 -7.42 -21.64
C THR A 155 7.24 -7.89 -20.66
N GLU A 156 8.18 -7.01 -20.33
CA GLU A 156 9.24 -7.23 -19.34
C GLU A 156 8.94 -6.45 -18.07
N VAL A 157 9.21 -7.06 -16.91
CA VAL A 157 9.09 -6.38 -15.61
C VAL A 157 10.48 -6.18 -15.04
N PHE A 158 10.82 -4.92 -14.78
CA PHE A 158 12.08 -4.52 -14.16
C PHE A 158 11.80 -3.98 -12.76
N TYR A 159 12.74 -4.11 -11.83
CA TYR A 159 12.57 -3.59 -10.49
C TYR A 159 13.80 -2.80 -10.03
N LEU A 160 13.55 -1.84 -9.14
CA LEU A 160 14.56 -1.13 -8.37
C LEU A 160 14.20 -1.18 -6.90
N THR A 161 15.21 -1.39 -6.06
CA THR A 161 15.10 -1.32 -4.61
C THR A 161 15.92 -0.13 -4.12
N PHE A 162 15.32 0.71 -3.27
CA PHE A 162 15.99 1.83 -2.60
C PHE A 162 15.87 1.67 -1.10
N ASP A 163 16.98 1.75 -0.37
CA ASP A 163 16.98 1.55 1.08
C ASP A 163 16.22 2.69 1.80
N THR A 164 16.26 3.91 1.25
CA THR A 164 15.58 5.08 1.77
C THR A 164 14.84 5.86 0.66
N PHE A 165 13.95 6.75 1.07
CA PHE A 165 13.27 7.64 0.11
C PHE A 165 14.26 8.61 -0.54
N ASP A 166 15.28 9.07 0.19
CA ASP A 166 16.32 9.96 -0.35
C ASP A 166 17.16 9.26 -1.45
N ASP A 167 17.41 7.97 -1.28
CA ASP A 167 18.06 7.15 -2.32
C ASP A 167 17.19 7.09 -3.58
N LEU A 168 15.85 6.99 -3.46
CA LEU A 168 14.95 7.08 -4.61
C LEU A 168 15.05 8.46 -5.26
N LEU A 169 14.98 9.54 -4.47
CA LEU A 169 15.02 10.91 -4.98
C LEU A 169 16.33 11.25 -5.69
N THR A 170 17.43 10.64 -5.27
CA THR A 170 18.78 10.85 -5.84
C THR A 170 19.24 9.71 -6.75
N ASN A 171 18.32 8.79 -7.08
CA ASN A 171 18.52 7.64 -7.96
C ASN A 171 19.75 6.78 -7.59
N GLN A 172 19.79 6.32 -6.34
CA GLN A 172 20.82 5.44 -5.78
C GLN A 172 20.23 4.08 -5.38
N PRO A 173 19.81 3.22 -6.34
CA PRO A 173 19.23 1.93 -6.01
C PRO A 173 20.26 1.01 -5.32
N SER A 174 19.83 0.32 -4.27
CA SER A 174 20.63 -0.71 -3.58
C SER A 174 20.59 -2.05 -4.31
N ALA A 175 19.53 -2.31 -5.09
CA ALA A 175 19.41 -3.42 -6.01
C ALA A 175 18.55 -3.05 -7.23
N PHE A 176 18.76 -3.75 -8.34
CA PHE A 176 17.91 -3.67 -9.52
C PHE A 176 18.05 -4.94 -10.36
N GLY A 177 17.05 -5.25 -11.18
CA GLY A 177 17.07 -6.44 -12.01
C GLY A 177 15.77 -6.66 -12.77
N PHE A 178 15.74 -7.72 -13.55
CA PHE A 178 14.53 -8.20 -14.20
C PHE A 178 13.85 -9.24 -13.32
N SER A 179 12.52 -9.22 -13.32
CA SER A 179 11.70 -10.27 -12.77
C SER A 179 11.50 -11.39 -13.80
N ASP A 180 11.37 -12.63 -13.33
CA ASP A 180 10.85 -13.76 -14.11
C ASP A 180 9.32 -13.65 -14.31
N TYR A 181 8.67 -12.73 -13.61
CA TYR A 181 7.27 -12.40 -13.82
C TYR A 181 7.07 -11.57 -15.10
N SER A 182 6.08 -11.95 -15.90
CA SER A 182 5.63 -11.21 -17.07
C SER A 182 4.10 -11.36 -17.15
N PRO A 183 3.33 -10.25 -17.15
CA PRO A 183 1.87 -10.32 -17.29
C PRO A 183 1.43 -10.66 -18.72
N GLY A 184 2.36 -10.62 -19.68
CA GLY A 184 2.10 -10.81 -21.11
C GLY A 184 1.34 -9.65 -21.75
N ASP A 185 0.83 -9.84 -22.96
CA ASP A 185 0.17 -8.77 -23.74
C ASP A 185 -1.32 -8.57 -23.38
N THR A 186 -1.79 -9.20 -22.30
CA THR A 186 -3.22 -9.27 -21.94
C THR A 186 -3.54 -8.49 -20.68
N TYR A 187 -2.55 -8.27 -19.83
CA TYR A 187 -2.66 -7.56 -18.57
C TYR A 187 -1.45 -6.65 -18.39
N SER A 188 -1.65 -5.57 -17.66
CA SER A 188 -0.59 -4.71 -17.13
C SER A 188 -0.65 -4.72 -15.60
N ILE A 189 0.48 -4.52 -14.94
CA ILE A 189 0.50 -4.29 -13.49
C ILE A 189 -0.12 -2.92 -13.22
N ALA A 190 -1.20 -2.90 -12.45
CA ALA A 190 -1.94 -1.69 -12.14
C ALA A 190 -1.67 -1.18 -10.71
N GLY A 191 -1.08 -2.02 -9.86
CA GLY A 191 -0.63 -1.59 -8.55
C GLY A 191 0.01 -2.70 -7.73
N VAL A 192 0.88 -2.30 -6.81
CA VAL A 192 1.59 -3.19 -5.88
C VAL A 192 1.51 -2.63 -4.47
N SER A 193 1.03 -3.45 -3.54
CA SER A 193 0.94 -3.12 -2.11
C SER A 193 1.71 -4.14 -1.29
N TYR A 194 2.25 -3.71 -0.14
CA TYR A 194 2.89 -4.60 0.83
C TYR A 194 2.20 -4.54 2.19
N ASP A 195 1.59 -5.66 2.59
CA ASP A 195 0.85 -5.81 3.83
C ASP A 195 1.50 -6.85 4.78
N GLY A 196 2.80 -7.10 4.59
CA GLY A 196 3.48 -8.30 5.10
C GLY A 196 3.51 -9.44 4.07
N LEU A 197 2.66 -9.35 3.04
CA LEU A 197 2.76 -10.07 1.77
C LEU A 197 2.76 -9.02 0.65
N TYR A 198 3.30 -9.38 -0.51
CA TYR A 198 3.16 -8.56 -1.72
C TYR A 198 1.84 -8.88 -2.39
N ARG A 199 1.03 -7.86 -2.61
CA ARG A 199 -0.25 -7.94 -3.32
C ARG A 199 -0.13 -7.16 -4.61
N VAL A 200 -0.38 -7.82 -5.73
CA VAL A 200 -0.30 -7.20 -7.06
C VAL A 200 -1.68 -7.25 -7.67
N LEU A 201 -2.16 -6.11 -8.16
CA LEU A 201 -3.33 -6.04 -9.03
C LEU A 201 -2.85 -5.91 -10.47
N LEU A 202 -3.46 -6.69 -11.34
CA LEU A 202 -3.32 -6.61 -12.78
C LEU A 202 -4.63 -6.14 -13.37
N GLU A 203 -4.56 -5.24 -14.33
CA GLU A 203 -5.69 -4.79 -15.12
C GLU A 203 -5.56 -5.30 -16.54
N SER A 204 -6.67 -5.75 -17.13
CA SER A 204 -6.64 -6.24 -18.50
C SER A 204 -6.43 -5.12 -19.51
N GLU A 205 -5.63 -5.40 -20.53
CA GLU A 205 -5.38 -4.47 -21.62
C GLU A 205 -6.66 -4.08 -22.38
N PRO A 206 -6.77 -2.84 -22.89
CA PRO A 206 -7.89 -2.40 -23.71
C PRO A 206 -8.18 -3.36 -24.87
N GLY A 207 -9.39 -3.94 -24.87
CA GLY A 207 -9.85 -4.84 -25.91
C GLY A 207 -9.37 -6.29 -25.80
N ALA A 208 -8.64 -6.66 -24.73
CA ALA A 208 -8.30 -8.06 -24.45
C ALA A 208 -9.55 -8.90 -24.15
N PHE A 209 -10.53 -8.31 -23.47
CA PHE A 209 -11.81 -8.95 -23.10
C PHE A 209 -13.01 -8.03 -23.36
N ALA A 210 -14.22 -8.56 -23.14
CA ALA A 210 -15.42 -7.75 -23.12
C ALA A 210 -15.55 -7.08 -21.73
N GLY A 211 -15.10 -5.82 -21.64
CA GLY A 211 -14.97 -5.08 -20.38
C GLY A 211 -13.61 -5.27 -19.72
N THR A 212 -13.39 -4.54 -18.63
CA THR A 212 -12.16 -4.57 -17.82
C THR A 212 -12.21 -5.73 -16.83
N GLN A 213 -11.09 -6.46 -16.70
CA GLN A 213 -10.92 -7.51 -15.69
C GLN A 213 -9.76 -7.18 -14.78
N VAL A 214 -9.96 -7.36 -13.48
CA VAL A 214 -8.91 -7.24 -12.48
C VAL A 214 -8.51 -8.63 -11.98
N PHE A 215 -7.22 -8.93 -12.07
CA PHE A 215 -6.62 -10.15 -11.55
C PHE A 215 -5.68 -9.81 -10.40
N GLN A 216 -5.62 -10.65 -9.37
CA GLN A 216 -4.72 -10.46 -8.23
C GLN A 216 -3.73 -11.59 -8.11
N LEU A 217 -2.52 -11.23 -7.66
CA LEU A 217 -1.47 -12.14 -7.26
C LEU A 217 -1.04 -11.80 -5.83
N THR A 218 -0.74 -12.83 -5.05
CA THR A 218 -0.12 -12.70 -3.74
C THR A 218 1.22 -13.42 -3.72
N PHE A 219 2.24 -12.78 -3.18
CA PHE A 219 3.57 -13.35 -2.98
C PHE A 219 3.98 -13.21 -1.51
N ASP A 220 4.65 -14.24 -0.98
CA ASP A 220 5.09 -14.24 0.43
C ASP A 220 6.27 -13.30 0.68
N SER A 221 7.02 -12.95 -0.36
CA SER A 221 8.16 -12.06 -0.30
C SER A 221 8.43 -11.37 -1.64
N PHE A 222 9.29 -10.36 -1.63
CA PHE A 222 9.73 -9.71 -2.87
C PHE A 222 10.53 -10.66 -3.78
N ALA A 223 11.29 -11.58 -3.18
CA ALA A 223 12.00 -12.60 -3.93
C ALA A 223 11.03 -13.55 -4.65
N ASP A 224 9.92 -13.92 -4.00
CA ASP A 224 8.88 -14.72 -4.67
C ASP A 224 8.21 -13.94 -5.82
N PHE A 225 8.04 -12.62 -5.71
CA PHE A 225 7.58 -11.78 -6.81
C PHE A 225 8.59 -11.80 -7.98
N ILE A 226 9.88 -11.62 -7.70
CA ILE A 226 10.95 -11.66 -8.71
C ILE A 226 11.02 -13.04 -9.38
N ASP A 227 10.91 -14.12 -8.62
CA ASP A 227 11.01 -15.50 -9.12
C ASP A 227 9.67 -16.03 -9.69
N ASN A 228 8.63 -15.18 -9.75
CA ASN A 228 7.27 -15.53 -10.19
C ASN A 228 6.71 -16.78 -9.48
N ASN A 229 6.75 -16.77 -8.15
CA ASN A 229 6.30 -17.85 -7.29
C ASN A 229 5.12 -17.39 -6.40
N PRO A 230 3.93 -17.12 -6.98
CA PRO A 230 2.79 -16.63 -6.20
C PRO A 230 2.28 -17.71 -5.23
N SER A 231 1.96 -17.29 -4.01
CA SER A 231 1.33 -18.14 -2.99
C SER A 231 -0.20 -18.23 -3.15
N ASP A 232 -0.81 -17.23 -3.80
CA ASP A 232 -2.24 -17.23 -4.16
C ASP A 232 -2.49 -16.35 -5.40
N PHE A 233 -3.60 -16.60 -6.11
CA PHE A 233 -4.02 -15.84 -7.28
C PHE A 233 -5.50 -16.01 -7.60
N GLY A 234 -6.11 -15.02 -8.24
CA GLY A 234 -7.51 -15.11 -8.66
C GLY A 234 -8.04 -13.83 -9.29
N PHE A 235 -9.28 -13.88 -9.76
CA PHE A 235 -9.97 -12.67 -10.21
C PHE A 235 -10.51 -11.88 -9.02
N SER A 236 -10.51 -10.56 -9.15
CA SER A 236 -11.25 -9.64 -8.29
C SER A 236 -12.55 -9.23 -8.99
N ASP A 237 -13.59 -8.97 -8.20
CA ASP A 237 -14.87 -8.40 -8.64
C ASP A 237 -14.81 -6.88 -8.86
N ILE A 238 -13.62 -6.25 -8.76
CA ILE A 238 -13.40 -4.85 -9.13
C ILE A 238 -13.57 -4.70 -10.64
N ASP A 239 -14.37 -3.71 -11.03
CA ASP A 239 -14.61 -3.32 -12.42
C ASP A 239 -14.49 -1.79 -12.53
N PRO A 240 -13.33 -1.28 -12.98
CA PRO A 240 -13.12 0.16 -13.23
C PRO A 240 -13.99 0.71 -14.38
N GLY A 241 -14.55 -0.17 -15.22
CA GLY A 241 -15.22 0.19 -16.46
C GLY A 241 -14.26 0.66 -17.56
N ASP A 242 -14.80 1.31 -18.58
CA ASP A 242 -14.04 1.79 -19.76
C ASP A 242 -13.52 3.24 -19.59
N THR A 243 -13.74 3.86 -18.43
CA THR A 243 -13.46 5.30 -18.19
C THR A 243 -12.41 5.56 -17.13
N TYR A 244 -12.02 4.52 -16.39
CA TYR A 244 -11.00 4.59 -15.37
C TYR A 244 -10.08 3.39 -15.50
N SER A 245 -8.83 3.58 -15.10
CA SER A 245 -7.83 2.53 -14.87
C SER A 245 -7.38 2.58 -13.42
N ILE A 246 -6.91 1.45 -12.89
CA ILE A 246 -6.29 1.39 -11.57
C ILE A 246 -4.89 2.02 -11.67
N ALA A 247 -4.69 3.12 -10.97
CA ALA A 247 -3.41 3.86 -10.97
C ALA A 247 -2.54 3.54 -9.75
N ALA A 248 -3.15 3.10 -8.64
CA ALA A 248 -2.40 2.65 -7.48
C ALA A 248 -3.18 1.68 -6.59
N PHE A 249 -2.43 0.91 -5.82
CA PHE A 249 -2.96 0.01 -4.82
C PHE A 249 -2.10 0.06 -3.55
N VAL A 250 -2.69 0.41 -2.42
CA VAL A 250 -1.95 0.58 -1.16
C VAL A 250 -2.70 -0.01 0.02
N SER A 251 -1.97 -0.70 0.88
CA SER A 251 -2.43 -1.13 2.20
C SER A 251 -2.23 0.02 3.18
N GLU A 252 -3.29 0.43 3.84
CA GLU A 252 -3.25 1.47 4.85
C GLU A 252 -2.77 0.87 6.19
N VAL A 253 -1.81 1.53 6.83
CA VAL A 253 -1.52 1.20 8.23
C VAL A 253 -2.60 1.85 9.06
N ASN A 254 -3.35 1.03 9.80
CA ASN A 254 -4.41 1.52 10.67
C ASN A 254 -3.77 2.28 11.86
N ASP A 255 -3.54 3.59 11.72
CA ASP A 255 -2.91 4.45 12.77
C ASP A 255 -3.78 4.53 14.05
N SER A 256 -4.97 3.91 14.03
CA SER A 256 -5.73 3.61 15.26
C SER A 256 -4.98 2.68 16.22
N SER A 257 -3.92 2.01 15.77
CA SER A 257 -3.00 1.26 16.62
C SER A 257 -2.02 2.12 17.42
N ARG A 258 -2.14 3.46 17.43
CA ARG A 258 -1.66 4.24 18.58
C ARG A 258 -2.51 3.86 19.78
N ILE A 259 -2.21 2.69 20.34
CA ILE A 259 -2.63 2.29 21.67
C ILE A 259 -2.35 3.51 22.54
N PRO A 260 -3.39 4.12 23.17
CA PRO A 260 -3.15 5.23 24.05
C PRO A 260 -2.11 4.77 25.05
N LEU A 261 -0.91 5.35 25.02
CA LEU A 261 0.10 5.08 26.03
C LEU A 261 -0.63 5.16 27.37
N PRO A 262 -0.61 4.09 28.20
CA PRO A 262 -1.35 4.09 29.43
C PRO A 262 -0.98 5.38 30.14
N SER A 263 -1.98 6.21 30.41
CA SER A 263 -1.73 7.54 30.95
C SER A 263 -0.78 7.38 32.15
N PRO A 264 0.12 8.34 32.41
CA PRO A 264 1.00 8.26 33.58
C PRO A 264 0.22 7.96 34.87
N LEU A 265 -1.05 8.41 34.94
CA LEU A 265 -2.01 8.09 35.99
C LEU A 265 -2.45 6.61 36.00
N GLY A 266 -2.71 5.99 34.85
CA GLY A 266 -3.00 4.57 34.71
C GLY A 266 -1.83 3.69 35.20
N LEU A 267 -0.60 4.05 34.86
CA LEU A 267 0.60 3.39 35.37
C LEU A 267 0.77 3.59 36.88
N LEU A 268 0.50 4.79 37.39
CA LEU A 268 0.55 5.10 38.82
C LEU A 268 -0.50 4.29 39.60
N ALA A 269 -1.72 4.17 39.07
CA ALA A 269 -2.80 3.41 39.68
C ALA A 269 -2.46 1.91 39.74
N ALA A 270 -1.94 1.33 38.65
CA ALA A 270 -1.47 -0.04 38.63
C ALA A 270 -0.33 -0.28 39.63
N GLY A 271 0.63 0.64 39.70
CA GLY A 271 1.71 0.61 40.69
C GLY A 271 1.21 0.69 42.14
N ALA A 272 0.25 1.56 42.42
CA ALA A 272 -0.35 1.71 43.75
C ALA A 272 -1.12 0.47 44.19
N ILE A 273 -1.90 -0.14 43.28
CA ILE A 273 -2.62 -1.39 43.55
C ILE A 273 -1.64 -2.52 43.85
N ALA A 274 -0.55 -2.65 43.09
CA ALA A 274 0.50 -3.64 43.33
C ALA A 274 1.20 -3.43 44.69
N ALA A 275 1.48 -2.17 45.05
CA ALA A 275 2.08 -1.83 46.34
C ALA A 275 1.16 -2.17 47.52
N LEU A 276 -0.13 -1.87 47.42
CA LEU A 276 -1.14 -2.19 48.45
C LEU A 276 -1.32 -3.70 48.61
N ALA A 277 -1.38 -4.46 47.52
CA ALA A 277 -1.44 -5.92 47.56
C ALA A 277 -0.21 -6.51 48.28
N ARG A 278 0.97 -5.94 48.06
CA ARG A 278 2.21 -6.35 48.73
C ARG A 278 2.22 -6.02 50.23
N GLN A 279 1.68 -4.87 50.63
CA GLN A 279 1.56 -4.49 52.04
C GLN A 279 0.63 -5.44 52.80
N LYS A 280 -0.54 -5.75 52.22
CA LYS A 280 -1.48 -6.69 52.84
C LYS A 280 -0.86 -8.07 53.09
N LYS A 281 -0.10 -8.59 52.12
CA LYS A 281 0.61 -9.88 52.26
C LYS A 281 1.64 -9.89 53.39
N ARG A 282 2.27 -8.74 53.69
CA ARG A 282 3.23 -8.61 54.82
C ARG A 282 2.54 -8.53 56.18
N ALA A 283 1.30 -8.05 56.25
CA ALA A 283 0.56 -7.96 57.50
C ALA A 283 -0.08 -9.29 57.94
N GLU A 284 -0.24 -10.23 57.01
CA GLU A 284 -0.87 -11.54 57.23
C GLU A 284 0.14 -12.69 57.50
N GLY A 285 1.45 -12.40 57.55
CA GLY A 285 2.52 -13.37 57.85
C GLY A 285 3.33 -12.94 59.05
#